data_AF-S6TSK4-F1
#
_entry.id   AF-S6TSK4-F1
#
_cell.length_a   1.000
_cell.length_b   1.000
_cell.length_c   1.000
_cell.angle_alpha   90.00
_cell.angle_beta   90.00
_cell.angle_gamma   90.00
#
_symmetry.space_group_name_H-M   'P 1'
#
loop_
_entity.id
_entity.type
_entity.pdbx_description
1 polymer ?
#
loop_
_entity_poly.entity_id
_entity_poly.type
_entity_poly.pdbx_seq_one_letter_code
_entity_poly.pdbx_strand_id
1 'polypeptide(L)'
;ASEPWFGHLRSTPQQRRDIRFVWSGDTVGQGFGINPDIGGMRIYEAMRLRLPDFFIHSGDTIYADGPVPAQITAEGGRIWRNITTEAKSKVAETLDEYRGNYRYNLMDENLRRFNAEVPQIWQWDDHEVTNNWSPSKQLDDRYKVKDIQLLSSRARQAYLEYAPLRLQEADKGGRIYRKIPYGPMLDVFVLDMRSYRDGNDANLADKPGPTTAFIGREQLDWLKRELDASTAQWKVIAADMPIGLGVPDGEVSPGVPRWEAIANGNDGPALGRELEIAELLAYLR
;
A
#
# COMPACT_ATOMS: atom_id res chain seq x y z
N ALA A 1 21.62 18.25 -9.84
CA ALA A 1 21.89 17.07 -8.99
C ALA A 1 21.43 17.40 -7.58
N SER A 2 20.81 16.47 -6.85
CA SER A 2 20.46 16.66 -5.44
C SER A 2 21.71 16.61 -4.55
N GLU A 3 21.65 17.24 -3.38
CA GLU A 3 22.70 17.18 -2.37
C GLU A 3 22.71 15.79 -1.68
N PRO A 4 23.88 15.17 -1.45
CA PRO A 4 23.96 13.90 -0.74
C PRO A 4 23.51 14.05 0.72
N TRP A 5 22.89 13.01 1.26
CA TRP A 5 22.45 12.95 2.66
C TRP A 5 23.12 11.77 3.37
N PHE A 6 23.57 11.97 4.60
CA PHE A 6 24.19 10.91 5.40
C PHE A 6 23.11 10.04 6.05
N GLY A 7 23.28 8.72 5.98
CA GLY A 7 22.38 7.74 6.57
C GLY A 7 23.11 6.46 6.95
N HIS A 8 22.46 5.61 7.73
CA HIS A 8 22.95 4.28 8.09
C HIS A 8 21.78 3.30 8.11
N LEU A 9 21.99 2.12 7.53
CA LEU A 9 20.96 1.07 7.49
C LEU A 9 21.49 -0.18 8.19
N ARG A 10 20.58 -0.93 8.82
CA ARG A 10 20.91 -2.22 9.44
C ARG A 10 20.75 -3.34 8.42
N SER A 11 21.77 -4.19 8.30
CA SER A 11 21.67 -5.43 7.56
C SER A 11 20.86 -6.48 8.32
N THR A 12 20.34 -7.46 7.60
CA THR A 12 19.67 -8.62 8.19
C THR A 12 20.60 -9.37 9.15
N PRO A 13 20.13 -9.80 10.34
CA PRO A 13 20.93 -10.53 11.30
C PRO A 13 21.19 -11.97 10.81
N GLN A 14 22.42 -12.46 11.02
CA GLN A 14 22.79 -13.85 10.70
C GLN A 14 22.49 -14.84 11.85
N GLN A 15 22.34 -14.33 13.07
CA GLN A 15 22.09 -15.12 14.28
C GLN A 15 20.71 -14.81 14.85
N ARG A 16 20.21 -15.70 15.72
CA ARG A 16 18.95 -15.47 16.43
C ARG A 16 19.11 -14.30 17.39
N ARG A 17 18.23 -13.31 17.27
CA ARG A 17 18.05 -12.18 18.20
C ARG A 17 16.63 -11.65 18.11
N ASP A 18 16.24 -10.83 19.06
CA ASP A 18 14.99 -10.08 18.97
C ASP A 18 15.00 -9.17 17.74
N ILE A 19 13.86 -9.12 17.04
CA ILE A 19 13.62 -8.23 15.91
C ILE A 19 12.56 -7.23 16.32
N ARG A 20 12.80 -5.95 16.04
CA ARG A 20 11.82 -4.88 16.21
C ARG A 20 11.51 -4.27 14.86
N PHE A 21 10.25 -4.22 14.46
CA PHE A 21 9.84 -3.46 13.28
C PHE A 21 8.63 -2.60 13.59
N VAL A 22 8.42 -1.58 12.77
CA VAL A 22 7.22 -0.73 12.79
C VAL A 22 6.50 -0.86 11.46
N TRP A 23 5.21 -0.56 11.43
CA TRP A 23 4.41 -0.60 10.22
C TRP A 23 3.38 0.52 10.21
N SER A 24 3.01 0.99 9.03
CA SER A 24 2.00 2.03 8.79
C SER A 24 1.56 1.97 7.32
N GLY A 25 0.43 2.60 6.99
CA GLY A 25 0.04 2.98 5.64
C GLY A 25 -0.32 4.48 5.60
N ASP A 26 -1.00 4.90 4.54
CA ASP A 26 -1.87 6.09 4.52
C ASP A 26 -1.14 7.44 4.69
N THR A 27 -0.13 7.67 3.87
CA THR A 27 0.72 8.88 3.96
C THR A 27 0.19 10.01 3.10
N VAL A 28 -0.16 11.12 3.76
CA VAL A 28 -0.72 12.34 3.14
C VAL A 28 -2.11 12.09 2.53
N GLY A 29 -2.94 11.36 3.28
CA GLY A 29 -4.33 11.10 2.92
C GLY A 29 -5.30 12.23 3.22
N GLN A 30 -6.44 12.21 2.53
CA GLN A 30 -7.64 13.01 2.86
C GLN A 30 -7.39 14.53 3.01
N GLY A 31 -6.38 15.07 2.30
CA GLY A 31 -6.02 16.49 2.33
C GLY A 31 -5.12 16.91 3.51
N PHE A 32 -4.70 15.99 4.37
CA PHE A 32 -3.77 16.23 5.47
C PHE A 32 -2.32 15.96 5.03
N GLY A 33 -1.65 16.98 4.52
CA GLY A 33 -0.25 16.96 4.13
C GLY A 33 0.73 17.42 5.22
N ILE A 34 1.88 17.93 4.80
CA ILE A 34 2.96 18.37 5.70
C ILE A 34 2.54 19.65 6.41
N ASN A 35 2.40 19.61 7.73
CA ASN A 35 2.09 20.79 8.53
C ASN A 35 3.32 21.31 9.29
N PRO A 36 3.96 22.40 8.83
CA PRO A 36 5.16 22.93 9.46
C PRO A 36 4.88 23.52 10.84
N ASP A 37 3.67 23.99 11.13
CA ASP A 37 3.30 24.59 12.42
C ASP A 37 3.42 23.60 13.59
N ILE A 38 3.35 22.29 13.29
CA ILE A 38 3.52 21.21 14.28
C ILE A 38 4.81 20.42 14.07
N GLY A 39 5.72 20.90 13.22
CA GLY A 39 6.99 20.24 12.92
C GLY A 39 6.91 19.12 11.88
N GLY A 40 5.92 19.13 10.98
CA GLY A 40 5.80 18.21 9.85
C GLY A 40 5.12 16.88 10.19
N MET A 41 5.48 15.81 9.46
CA MET A 41 4.96 14.45 9.63
C MET A 41 5.57 13.75 10.86
N ARG A 42 5.22 14.22 12.06
CA ARG A 42 5.79 13.77 13.34
C ARG A 42 5.75 12.26 13.60
N ILE A 43 4.83 11.53 12.98
CA ILE A 43 4.72 10.08 13.16
C ILE A 43 6.00 9.35 12.71
N TYR A 44 6.65 9.80 11.64
CA TYR A 44 7.90 9.20 11.17
C TYR A 44 9.05 9.37 12.18
N GLU A 45 9.13 10.52 12.84
CA GLU A 45 10.11 10.72 13.93
C GLU A 45 9.78 9.83 15.13
N ALA A 46 8.51 9.74 15.51
CA ALA A 46 8.06 8.87 16.60
C ALA A 46 8.39 7.40 16.32
N MET A 47 8.26 6.93 15.07
CA MET A 47 8.66 5.59 14.64
C MET A 47 10.19 5.44 14.63
N ARG A 48 10.94 6.42 14.09
CA ARG A 48 12.42 6.42 14.05
C ARG A 48 13.02 6.21 15.43
N LEU A 49 12.51 6.93 16.42
CA LEU A 49 12.99 6.88 17.81
C LEU A 49 12.71 5.54 18.50
N ARG A 50 11.92 4.64 17.90
CA ARG A 50 11.81 3.24 18.36
C ARG A 50 12.99 2.38 17.94
N LEU A 51 13.91 2.90 17.13
CA LEU A 51 15.08 2.22 16.59
C LEU A 51 14.73 0.86 15.95
N PRO A 52 13.72 0.81 15.05
CA PRO A 52 13.33 -0.43 14.39
C PRO A 52 14.45 -0.96 13.48
N ASP A 53 14.46 -2.26 13.29
CA ASP A 53 15.29 -2.97 12.32
C ASP A 53 14.84 -2.71 10.88
N PHE A 54 13.54 -2.51 10.67
CA PHE A 54 12.94 -2.10 9.39
C PHE A 54 11.52 -1.55 9.60
N PHE A 55 10.96 -0.98 8.53
CA PHE A 55 9.60 -0.49 8.44
C PHE A 55 8.84 -1.18 7.31
N ILE A 56 7.59 -1.55 7.55
CA ILE A 56 6.66 -1.99 6.52
C ILE A 56 5.72 -0.83 6.17
N HIS A 57 5.72 -0.40 4.91
CA HIS A 57 4.72 0.52 4.40
C HIS A 57 3.64 -0.30 3.68
N SER A 58 2.45 -0.38 4.26
CA SER A 58 1.34 -1.24 3.79
C SER A 58 0.50 -0.58 2.70
N GLY A 59 1.14 0.12 1.76
CA GLY A 59 0.43 0.87 0.70
C GLY A 59 0.04 2.28 1.12
N ASP A 60 -0.57 3.01 0.19
CA ASP A 60 -0.88 4.43 0.31
C ASP A 60 0.34 5.27 0.75
N THR A 61 1.49 4.97 0.16
CA THR A 61 2.74 5.74 0.27
C THR A 61 2.57 7.16 -0.24
N ILE A 62 1.61 7.37 -1.15
CA ILE A 62 1.12 8.67 -1.60
C ILE A 62 -0.39 8.62 -1.79
N TYR A 63 -1.02 9.80 -1.75
CA TYR A 63 -2.34 10.02 -2.31
C TYR A 63 -2.24 10.81 -3.61
N ALA A 64 -2.34 10.11 -4.75
CA ALA A 64 -2.24 10.69 -6.09
C ALA A 64 -3.55 11.32 -6.59
N ASP A 65 -4.64 11.13 -5.85
CA ASP A 65 -6.02 11.41 -6.24
C ASP A 65 -6.74 12.35 -5.27
N GLY A 66 -6.07 12.79 -4.21
CA GLY A 66 -6.56 13.75 -3.24
C GLY A 66 -5.76 15.05 -3.28
N PRO A 67 -6.36 16.21 -3.64
CA PRO A 67 -5.70 17.50 -3.47
C PRO A 67 -5.37 17.76 -1.99
N VAL A 68 -4.23 18.41 -1.75
CA VAL A 68 -3.86 18.91 -0.42
C VAL A 68 -4.12 20.42 -0.38
N PRO A 69 -5.24 20.88 0.20
CA PRO A 69 -5.53 22.31 0.27
C PRO A 69 -4.56 23.01 1.23
N ALA A 70 -4.34 24.32 1.06
CA ALA A 70 -3.45 25.07 1.94
C ALA A 70 -3.88 25.01 3.41
N GLN A 71 -5.17 24.89 3.69
CA GLN A 71 -5.72 24.74 5.02
C GLN A 71 -6.89 23.77 5.04
N ILE A 72 -7.01 23.00 6.11
CA ILE A 72 -8.18 22.17 6.41
C ILE A 72 -8.50 22.27 7.91
N THR A 73 -9.78 22.30 8.24
CA THR A 73 -10.23 22.27 9.65
C THR A 73 -10.16 20.84 10.14
N ALA A 74 -9.24 20.58 11.07
CA ALA A 74 -9.10 19.32 11.76
C ALA A 74 -10.10 19.20 12.93
N GLU A 75 -10.10 18.04 13.58
CA GLU A 75 -10.89 17.78 14.77
C GLU A 75 -10.68 18.86 15.86
N GLY A 76 -11.78 19.21 16.54
CA GLY A 76 -11.78 20.24 17.57
C GLY A 76 -11.58 21.67 17.04
N GLY A 77 -11.80 21.89 15.73
CA GLY A 77 -11.74 23.22 15.12
C GLY A 77 -10.32 23.76 14.89
N ARG A 78 -9.30 22.90 15.06
CA ARG A 78 -7.90 23.27 14.82
C ARG A 78 -7.67 23.46 13.32
N ILE A 79 -6.93 24.49 12.95
CA ILE A 79 -6.55 24.69 11.55
C ILE A 79 -5.26 23.94 11.26
N TRP A 80 -5.33 22.98 10.34
CA TRP A 80 -4.18 22.31 9.78
C TRP A 80 -3.69 23.09 8.57
N ARG A 81 -2.42 23.53 8.57
CA ARG A 81 -1.83 24.30 7.47
C ARG A 81 -0.86 23.43 6.71
N ASN A 82 -1.14 23.18 5.44
CA ASN A 82 -0.30 22.34 4.61
C ASN A 82 0.75 23.17 3.86
N ILE A 83 1.93 22.59 3.68
CA ILE A 83 2.75 22.88 2.51
C ILE A 83 1.96 22.43 1.28
N THR A 84 1.96 23.22 0.20
CA THR A 84 1.30 22.88 -1.06
C THR A 84 2.31 22.82 -2.21
N THR A 85 1.99 22.01 -3.23
CA THR A 85 2.74 21.92 -4.48
C THR A 85 1.77 21.78 -5.66
N GLU A 86 2.24 22.04 -6.88
CA GLU A 86 1.43 21.83 -8.08
C GLU A 86 0.93 20.38 -8.20
N ALA A 87 1.79 19.40 -7.92
CA ALA A 87 1.44 17.97 -7.95
C ALA A 87 0.38 17.56 -6.93
N LYS A 88 0.14 18.37 -5.89
CA LYS A 88 -0.91 18.17 -4.88
C LYS A 88 -2.12 19.07 -5.08
N SER A 89 -2.22 19.78 -6.20
CA SER A 89 -3.35 20.70 -6.47
C SER A 89 -4.58 20.02 -7.08
N LYS A 90 -4.40 18.83 -7.67
CA LYS A 90 -5.43 18.05 -8.36
C LYS A 90 -5.08 16.56 -8.39
N VAL A 91 -5.95 15.75 -8.98
CA VAL A 91 -5.64 14.35 -9.31
C VAL A 91 -4.46 14.25 -10.28
N ALA A 92 -3.59 13.26 -10.08
CA ALA A 92 -2.48 12.95 -10.96
C ALA A 92 -2.99 12.21 -12.21
N GLU A 93 -2.52 12.65 -13.37
CA GLU A 93 -2.86 12.07 -14.66
C GLU A 93 -1.61 11.78 -15.50
N THR A 94 -0.57 12.59 -15.34
CA THR A 94 0.72 12.45 -16.00
C THR A 94 1.74 11.78 -15.08
N LEU A 95 2.76 11.16 -15.69
CA LEU A 95 3.85 10.55 -14.93
C LEU A 95 4.56 11.55 -14.02
N ASP A 96 4.74 12.80 -14.45
CA ASP A 96 5.41 13.82 -13.62
C ASP A 96 4.57 14.21 -12.39
N GLU A 97 3.24 14.24 -12.52
CA GLU A 97 2.32 14.47 -11.39
C GLU A 97 2.39 13.31 -10.39
N TYR A 98 2.39 12.05 -10.85
CA TYR A 98 2.61 10.89 -9.97
C TYR A 98 3.95 10.98 -9.25
N ARG A 99 5.06 11.26 -9.96
CA ARG A 99 6.38 11.51 -9.35
C ARG A 99 6.36 12.70 -8.38
N GLY A 100 5.57 13.72 -8.68
CA GLY A 100 5.41 14.92 -7.86
C GLY A 100 4.76 14.62 -6.51
N ASN A 101 3.86 13.65 -6.46
CA ASN A 101 3.26 13.16 -5.22
C ASN A 101 4.31 12.51 -4.29
N TYR A 102 5.23 11.71 -4.82
CA TYR A 102 6.35 11.18 -4.03
C TYR A 102 7.33 12.26 -3.59
N ARG A 103 7.67 13.19 -4.50
CA ARG A 103 8.55 14.34 -4.19
C ARG A 103 7.98 15.21 -3.07
N TYR A 104 6.66 15.39 -3.02
CA TYR A 104 5.98 16.13 -1.94
C TYR A 104 6.31 15.53 -0.58
N ASN A 105 6.17 14.22 -0.40
CA ASN A 105 6.46 13.57 0.88
C ASN A 105 7.92 13.76 1.29
N LEU A 106 8.85 13.70 0.33
CA LEU A 106 10.28 13.93 0.56
C LEU A 106 10.65 15.38 0.91
N MET A 107 9.70 16.32 0.92
CA MET A 107 9.91 17.65 1.49
C MET A 107 9.92 17.64 3.02
N ASP A 108 9.32 16.61 3.65
CA ASP A 108 9.24 16.51 5.11
C ASP A 108 10.56 16.05 5.72
N GLU A 109 11.04 16.80 6.73
CA GLU A 109 12.30 16.48 7.38
C GLU A 109 12.23 15.20 8.24
N ASN A 110 11.09 14.90 8.87
CA ASN A 110 10.96 13.69 9.69
C ASN A 110 11.01 12.46 8.79
N LEU A 111 10.31 12.50 7.65
CA LEU A 111 10.35 11.41 6.68
C LEU A 111 11.77 11.22 6.12
N ARG A 112 12.48 12.30 5.77
CA ARG A 112 13.87 12.21 5.30
C ARG A 112 14.81 11.59 6.35
N ARG A 113 14.71 12.00 7.62
CA ARG A 113 15.48 11.40 8.73
C ARG A 113 15.14 9.92 8.91
N PHE A 114 13.86 9.57 8.85
CA PHE A 114 13.40 8.19 8.94
C PHE A 114 13.98 7.33 7.80
N ASN A 115 13.87 7.79 6.56
CA ASN A 115 14.39 7.11 5.38
C ASN A 115 15.92 6.92 5.41
N ALA A 116 16.63 7.84 6.07
CA ALA A 116 18.09 7.77 6.21
C ALA A 116 18.56 6.73 7.24
N GLU A 117 17.69 6.27 8.14
CA GLU A 117 18.07 5.42 9.30
C GLU A 117 17.31 4.09 9.36
N VAL A 118 16.17 3.97 8.69
CA VAL A 118 15.27 2.81 8.78
C VAL A 118 15.09 2.17 7.41
N PRO A 119 15.53 0.91 7.22
CA PRO A 119 15.23 0.14 6.00
C PRO A 119 13.72 0.02 5.79
N GLN A 120 13.26 0.16 4.54
CA GLN A 120 11.84 0.15 4.24
C GLN A 120 11.44 -1.00 3.31
N ILE A 121 10.29 -1.59 3.59
CA ILE A 121 9.64 -2.65 2.82
C ILE A 121 8.30 -2.11 2.38
N TRP A 122 8.18 -1.72 1.10
CA TRP A 122 6.96 -1.11 0.58
C TRP A 122 6.04 -2.13 -0.09
N GLN A 123 4.74 -1.90 0.11
CA GLN A 123 3.62 -2.33 -0.71
C GLN A 123 3.03 -1.10 -1.38
N TRP A 124 2.24 -1.33 -2.43
CA TRP A 124 1.30 -0.32 -2.91
C TRP A 124 -0.12 -0.76 -2.55
N ASP A 125 -1.03 0.21 -2.51
CA ASP A 125 -2.48 0.04 -2.41
C ASP A 125 -3.12 0.89 -3.53
N ASP A 126 -4.36 1.36 -3.38
CA ASP A 126 -5.07 2.06 -4.42
C ASP A 126 -4.63 3.50 -4.63
N HIS A 127 -4.28 4.24 -3.58
CA HIS A 127 -4.03 5.68 -3.71
C HIS A 127 -2.70 6.03 -4.42
N GLU A 128 -1.84 5.02 -4.67
CA GLU A 128 -0.80 5.13 -5.68
C GLU A 128 -1.35 5.44 -7.08
N VAL A 129 -2.57 4.99 -7.39
CA VAL A 129 -3.29 5.19 -8.65
C VAL A 129 -4.47 6.15 -8.48
N THR A 130 -5.50 5.74 -7.73
CA THR A 130 -6.77 6.43 -7.42
C THR A 130 -7.59 5.60 -6.43
N ASN A 131 -8.32 6.24 -5.50
CA ASN A 131 -9.15 5.59 -4.48
C ASN A 131 -9.97 4.42 -5.04
N ASN A 132 -9.94 3.28 -4.36
CA ASN A 132 -10.59 2.02 -4.74
C ASN A 132 -10.21 1.57 -6.16
N TRP A 133 -8.92 1.62 -6.49
CA TRP A 133 -8.42 1.22 -7.80
C TRP A 133 -8.62 -0.28 -8.04
N SER A 134 -9.17 -0.58 -9.22
CA SER A 134 -9.18 -1.88 -9.86
C SER A 134 -9.10 -1.70 -11.38
N PRO A 135 -8.83 -2.76 -12.16
CA PRO A 135 -8.79 -2.66 -13.63
C PRO A 135 -10.08 -2.14 -14.29
N SER A 136 -11.23 -2.24 -13.60
CA SER A 136 -12.55 -1.78 -14.10
C SER A 136 -12.99 -0.41 -13.58
N LYS A 137 -12.15 0.27 -12.78
CA LYS A 137 -12.49 1.54 -12.14
C LYS A 137 -13.00 2.57 -13.14
N GLN A 138 -14.16 3.15 -12.82
CA GLN A 138 -14.70 4.30 -13.52
C GLN A 138 -14.23 5.58 -12.83
N LEU A 139 -13.61 6.47 -13.60
CA LEU A 139 -13.04 7.72 -13.10
C LEU A 139 -14.08 8.84 -13.09
N ASP A 140 -14.18 9.56 -11.98
CA ASP A 140 -15.06 10.72 -11.83
C ASP A 140 -14.57 11.96 -12.62
N ASP A 141 -15.36 13.03 -12.60
CA ASP A 141 -15.15 14.24 -13.41
C ASP A 141 -13.90 15.05 -13.05
N ARG A 142 -13.20 14.72 -11.96
CA ARG A 142 -11.90 15.33 -11.65
C ARG A 142 -10.83 14.94 -12.67
N TYR A 143 -10.99 13.79 -13.31
CA TYR A 143 -10.07 13.24 -14.30
C TYR A 143 -10.46 13.66 -15.72
N LYS A 144 -9.50 14.20 -16.47
CA LYS A 144 -9.60 14.44 -17.92
C LYS A 144 -9.23 13.18 -18.70
N VAL A 145 -8.21 12.45 -18.25
CA VAL A 145 -7.82 11.14 -18.76
C VAL A 145 -8.74 10.08 -18.14
N LYS A 146 -9.59 9.46 -18.95
CA LYS A 146 -10.53 8.40 -18.51
C LYS A 146 -10.02 6.97 -18.73
N ASP A 147 -8.77 6.82 -19.15
CA ASP A 147 -8.13 5.52 -19.35
C ASP A 147 -7.44 5.07 -18.05
N ILE A 148 -8.10 4.18 -17.31
CA ILE A 148 -7.57 3.66 -16.04
C ILE A 148 -6.28 2.86 -16.22
N GLN A 149 -6.10 2.17 -17.34
CA GLN A 149 -4.90 1.37 -17.61
C GLN A 149 -3.69 2.28 -17.89
N LEU A 150 -3.94 3.39 -18.60
CA LEU A 150 -2.92 4.41 -18.78
C LEU A 150 -2.52 5.06 -17.45
N LEU A 151 -3.49 5.39 -16.58
CA LEU A 151 -3.19 5.96 -15.27
C LEU A 151 -2.43 4.98 -14.37
N SER A 152 -2.90 3.73 -14.26
CA SER A 152 -2.23 2.71 -13.44
C SER A 152 -0.82 2.39 -13.94
N SER A 153 -0.57 2.39 -15.26
CA SER A 153 0.79 2.20 -15.79
C SER A 153 1.74 3.34 -15.41
N ARG A 154 1.28 4.60 -15.45
CA ARG A 154 2.06 5.78 -15.02
C ARG A 154 2.32 5.78 -13.52
N ALA A 155 1.28 5.51 -12.73
CA ALA A 155 1.36 5.36 -11.28
C ALA A 155 2.38 4.29 -10.89
N ARG A 156 2.27 3.10 -11.49
CA ARG A 156 3.17 1.98 -11.23
C ARG A 156 4.61 2.30 -11.61
N GLN A 157 4.83 2.99 -12.73
CA GLN A 157 6.16 3.45 -13.09
C GLN A 157 6.73 4.38 -12.00
N ALA A 158 5.97 5.39 -11.56
CA ALA A 158 6.41 6.28 -10.49
C ALA A 158 6.67 5.52 -9.18
N TYR A 159 5.80 4.58 -8.79
CA TYR A 159 6.00 3.74 -7.62
C TYR A 159 7.34 2.99 -7.67
N LEU A 160 7.64 2.31 -8.78
CA LEU A 160 8.90 1.57 -8.92
C LEU A 160 10.15 2.46 -8.96
N GLU A 161 10.01 3.73 -9.34
CA GLU A 161 11.11 4.69 -9.33
C GLU A 161 11.44 5.23 -7.93
N TYR A 162 10.46 5.27 -7.01
CA TYR A 162 10.60 5.83 -5.67
C TYR A 162 10.65 4.78 -4.56
N ALA A 163 9.99 3.63 -4.75
CA ALA A 163 10.01 2.54 -3.79
C ALA A 163 11.40 1.91 -3.71
N PRO A 164 11.94 1.61 -2.51
CA PRO A 164 13.24 0.97 -2.35
C PRO A 164 13.16 -0.54 -2.64
N LEU A 165 12.74 -0.89 -3.87
CA LEU A 165 12.59 -2.25 -4.36
C LEU A 165 13.77 -2.61 -5.25
N ARG A 166 14.25 -3.85 -5.09
CA ARG A 166 15.23 -4.40 -6.03
C ARG A 166 14.48 -4.94 -7.24
N LEU A 167 14.65 -4.29 -8.39
CA LEU A 167 14.16 -4.82 -9.66
C LEU A 167 15.05 -5.99 -10.10
N GLN A 168 14.46 -7.16 -10.31
CA GLN A 168 15.15 -8.35 -10.81
C GLN A 168 14.43 -8.92 -12.02
N GLU A 169 15.14 -9.69 -12.84
CA GLU A 169 14.56 -10.35 -14.01
C GLU A 169 13.39 -11.28 -13.61
N ALA A 170 13.53 -11.97 -12.48
CA ALA A 170 12.48 -12.81 -11.90
C ALA A 170 11.18 -12.04 -11.57
N ASP A 171 11.25 -10.72 -11.46
CA ASP A 171 10.12 -9.85 -11.16
C ASP A 171 9.42 -9.34 -12.44
N LYS A 172 9.81 -9.81 -13.63
CA LYS A 172 9.15 -9.56 -14.94
C LYS A 172 8.72 -8.09 -15.15
N GLY A 173 9.52 -7.13 -14.70
CA GLY A 173 9.18 -5.70 -14.75
C GLY A 173 8.69 -5.09 -13.43
N GLY A 174 9.07 -5.67 -12.29
CA GLY A 174 8.90 -5.07 -10.96
C GLY A 174 7.71 -5.60 -10.16
N ARG A 175 7.46 -6.90 -10.20
CA ARG A 175 6.55 -7.60 -9.28
C ARG A 175 6.70 -7.10 -7.85
N ILE A 176 5.58 -6.82 -7.20
CA ILE A 176 5.54 -6.22 -5.86
C ILE A 176 5.50 -7.31 -4.78
N TYR A 177 4.69 -8.36 -4.95
CA TYR A 177 4.68 -9.44 -3.98
C TYR A 177 6.00 -10.20 -3.95
N ARG A 178 6.48 -10.53 -2.75
CA ARG A 178 7.80 -11.14 -2.52
C ARG A 178 7.95 -11.64 -1.09
N LYS A 179 8.92 -12.52 -0.87
CA LYS A 179 9.36 -12.94 0.46
C LYS A 179 10.69 -12.29 0.80
N ILE A 180 10.80 -11.72 1.99
CA ILE A 180 12.02 -11.14 2.53
C ILE A 180 12.43 -11.97 3.75
N PRO A 181 13.47 -12.80 3.62
CA PRO A 181 14.03 -13.49 4.77
C PRO A 181 14.82 -12.52 5.65
N TYR A 182 14.53 -12.51 6.94
CA TYR A 182 15.16 -11.65 7.93
C TYR A 182 15.85 -12.48 9.02
N GLY A 183 16.92 -13.16 8.60
CA GLY A 183 17.67 -14.09 9.44
C GLY A 183 16.85 -15.34 9.80
N PRO A 184 17.27 -16.11 10.82
CA PRO A 184 16.56 -17.34 11.23
C PRO A 184 15.24 -17.07 11.98
N MET A 185 14.96 -15.83 12.32
CA MET A 185 13.86 -15.48 13.23
C MET A 185 12.57 -15.10 12.49
N LEU A 186 12.66 -14.51 11.30
CA LEU A 186 11.49 -13.93 10.64
C LEU A 186 11.57 -14.07 9.13
N ASP A 187 10.50 -14.56 8.52
CA ASP A 187 10.20 -14.35 7.10
C ASP A 187 9.03 -13.34 6.98
N VAL A 188 9.20 -12.32 6.14
CA VAL A 188 8.14 -11.36 5.78
C VAL A 188 7.62 -11.68 4.38
N PHE A 189 6.34 -12.02 4.29
CA PHE A 189 5.62 -12.29 3.05
C PHE A 189 4.84 -11.04 2.68
N VAL A 190 5.32 -10.34 1.66
CA VAL A 190 4.72 -9.10 1.20
C VAL A 190 3.76 -9.41 0.07
N LEU A 191 2.49 -9.06 0.25
CA LEU A 191 1.45 -9.28 -0.76
C LEU A 191 1.33 -8.09 -1.71
N ASP A 192 0.66 -8.35 -2.84
CA ASP A 192 0.10 -7.35 -3.75
C ASP A 192 -1.39 -7.69 -3.92
N MET A 193 -2.27 -6.91 -3.28
CA MET A 193 -3.71 -7.16 -3.29
C MET A 193 -4.43 -6.26 -4.31
N ARG A 194 -3.67 -5.68 -5.26
CA ARG A 194 -4.20 -4.77 -6.28
C ARG A 194 -3.93 -5.21 -7.72
N SER A 195 -2.75 -5.73 -8.03
CA SER A 195 -2.38 -6.04 -9.43
C SER A 195 -3.15 -7.23 -10.03
N TYR A 196 -3.68 -8.14 -9.21
CA TYR A 196 -4.14 -9.46 -9.64
C TYR A 196 -5.63 -9.73 -9.38
N ARG A 197 -6.36 -8.72 -8.90
CA ARG A 197 -7.80 -8.79 -8.65
C ARG A 197 -8.62 -8.38 -9.86
N ASP A 198 -9.89 -8.77 -9.84
CA ASP A 198 -10.91 -8.21 -10.73
C ASP A 198 -11.50 -6.91 -10.16
N GLY A 199 -12.48 -6.37 -10.88
CA GLY A 199 -13.26 -5.21 -10.49
C GLY A 199 -14.05 -5.39 -9.19
N ASN A 200 -14.40 -4.26 -8.59
CA ASN A 200 -15.25 -4.23 -7.40
C ASN A 200 -16.69 -4.56 -7.78
N ASP A 201 -17.26 -5.59 -7.16
CA ASP A 201 -18.62 -6.06 -7.39
C ASP A 201 -19.37 -6.28 -6.05
N ALA A 202 -20.47 -7.05 -6.10
CA ALA A 202 -21.23 -7.40 -4.90
C ALA A 202 -20.48 -8.35 -3.95
N ASN A 203 -19.38 -8.96 -4.39
CA ASN A 203 -18.50 -9.85 -3.63
C ASN A 203 -19.19 -11.10 -3.04
N LEU A 204 -20.17 -11.66 -3.76
CA LEU A 204 -21.04 -12.75 -3.27
C LEU A 204 -21.04 -14.01 -4.14
N ALA A 205 -20.09 -14.14 -5.08
CA ALA A 205 -19.99 -15.35 -5.92
C ALA A 205 -19.71 -16.60 -5.06
N ASP A 206 -20.43 -17.69 -5.32
CA ASP A 206 -20.36 -18.92 -4.51
C ASP A 206 -19.26 -19.90 -4.94
N LYS A 207 -18.56 -19.60 -6.04
CA LYS A 207 -17.53 -20.46 -6.63
C LYS A 207 -16.32 -19.64 -7.06
N PRO A 208 -15.10 -20.21 -6.99
CA PRO A 208 -13.92 -19.56 -7.52
C PRO A 208 -14.03 -19.25 -9.02
N GLY A 209 -13.60 -18.05 -9.40
CA GLY A 209 -13.55 -17.57 -10.79
C GLY A 209 -12.80 -16.24 -10.89
N PRO A 210 -12.76 -15.61 -12.07
CA PRO A 210 -12.08 -14.32 -12.26
C PRO A 210 -12.54 -13.26 -11.26
N THR A 211 -13.85 -13.11 -11.06
CA THR A 211 -14.44 -12.11 -10.15
C THR A 211 -14.16 -12.35 -8.67
N THR A 212 -13.71 -13.55 -8.28
CA THR A 212 -13.33 -13.88 -6.90
C THR A 212 -11.83 -13.76 -6.64
N ALA A 213 -11.03 -13.48 -7.68
CA ALA A 213 -9.60 -13.30 -7.52
C ALA A 213 -9.32 -11.99 -6.78
N PHE A 214 -8.41 -12.04 -5.79
CA PHE A 214 -7.98 -10.86 -5.06
C PHE A 214 -6.46 -10.71 -5.06
N ILE A 215 -5.76 -11.73 -4.56
CA ILE A 215 -4.32 -11.87 -4.76
C ILE A 215 -4.01 -12.68 -6.02
N GLY A 216 -5.00 -13.41 -6.54
CA GLY A 216 -4.88 -14.19 -7.76
C GLY A 216 -4.15 -15.51 -7.55
N ARG A 217 -4.39 -16.44 -8.47
CA ARG A 217 -3.96 -17.85 -8.35
C ARG A 217 -2.45 -18.00 -8.18
N GLU A 218 -1.66 -17.31 -9.00
CA GLU A 218 -0.19 -17.41 -8.99
C GLU A 218 0.39 -16.95 -7.64
N GLN A 219 -0.09 -15.83 -7.09
CA GLN A 219 0.36 -15.32 -5.80
C GLN A 219 -0.12 -16.21 -4.65
N LEU A 220 -1.35 -16.74 -4.69
CA LEU A 220 -1.86 -17.64 -3.65
C LEU A 220 -1.07 -18.96 -3.60
N ASP A 221 -0.75 -19.56 -4.76
CA ASP A 221 0.09 -20.77 -4.83
C ASP A 221 1.52 -20.50 -4.41
N TRP A 222 2.07 -19.34 -4.80
CA TRP A 222 3.36 -18.87 -4.31
C TRP A 222 3.36 -18.75 -2.78
N LEU A 223 2.36 -18.10 -2.20
CA LEU A 223 2.29 -17.87 -0.76
C LEU A 223 2.25 -19.19 0.02
N LYS A 224 1.42 -20.14 -0.41
CA LYS A 224 1.34 -21.49 0.18
C LYS A 224 2.70 -22.19 0.18
N ARG A 225 3.36 -22.23 -0.98
CA ARG A 225 4.68 -22.87 -1.12
C ARG A 225 5.74 -22.19 -0.26
N GLU A 226 5.80 -20.87 -0.24
CA GLU A 226 6.81 -20.15 0.55
C GLU A 226 6.56 -20.26 2.06
N LEU A 227 5.30 -20.32 2.49
CA LEU A 227 4.94 -20.56 3.90
C LEU A 227 5.38 -21.95 4.36
N ASP A 228 5.16 -22.99 3.54
CA ASP A 228 5.61 -24.36 3.82
C ASP A 228 7.13 -24.48 3.86
N ALA A 229 7.82 -23.82 2.92
CA ALA A 229 9.27 -23.86 2.84
C ALA A 229 9.95 -23.05 3.96
N SER A 230 9.23 -22.16 4.63
CA SER A 230 9.81 -21.24 5.62
C SER A 230 10.10 -21.94 6.95
N THR A 231 11.40 -22.06 7.26
CA THR A 231 11.91 -22.54 8.56
C THR A 231 12.09 -21.43 9.61
N ALA A 232 11.77 -20.17 9.26
CA ALA A 232 11.82 -19.05 10.20
C ALA A 232 10.86 -19.24 11.38
N GLN A 233 11.30 -18.80 12.57
CA GLN A 233 10.52 -18.87 13.82
C GLN A 233 9.18 -18.13 13.71
N TRP A 234 9.19 -16.94 13.12
CA TRP A 234 8.04 -16.09 12.87
C TRP A 234 7.81 -15.92 11.38
N LYS A 235 6.54 -15.81 11.01
CA LYS A 235 6.07 -15.54 9.65
C LYS A 235 5.12 -14.36 9.73
N VAL A 236 5.44 -13.27 9.04
CA VAL A 236 4.57 -12.08 8.97
C VAL A 236 4.05 -11.96 7.54
N ILE A 237 2.73 -12.00 7.37
CA ILE A 237 2.09 -11.71 6.09
C ILE A 237 1.70 -10.23 6.11
N ALA A 238 2.40 -9.41 5.34
CA ALA A 238 2.08 -8.00 5.17
C ALA A 238 1.01 -7.90 4.08
N ALA A 239 -0.17 -7.39 4.45
CA ALA A 239 -1.31 -7.19 3.57
C ALA A 239 -1.50 -5.68 3.39
N ASP A 240 -1.60 -5.23 2.14
CA ASP A 240 -1.90 -3.82 1.81
C ASP A 240 -3.37 -3.45 2.07
N MET A 241 -4.25 -4.44 2.22
CA MET A 241 -5.67 -4.22 2.52
C MET A 241 -6.16 -5.05 3.72
N PRO A 242 -7.21 -4.61 4.43
CA PRO A 242 -7.78 -5.38 5.53
C PRO A 242 -8.44 -6.68 5.03
N ILE A 243 -8.22 -7.76 5.78
CA ILE A 243 -8.78 -9.08 5.46
C ILE A 243 -10.25 -9.18 5.92
N GLY A 244 -10.54 -8.73 7.15
CA GLY A 244 -11.85 -8.92 7.78
C GLY A 244 -12.73 -7.67 7.87
N LEU A 245 -12.27 -6.52 7.38
CA LEU A 245 -13.04 -5.27 7.42
C LEU A 245 -13.87 -5.14 6.15
N GLY A 246 -15.17 -4.90 6.29
CA GLY A 246 -15.99 -4.48 5.16
C GLY A 246 -15.62 -3.06 4.73
N VAL A 247 -15.18 -2.90 3.48
CA VAL A 247 -14.83 -1.60 2.88
C VAL A 247 -15.80 -1.32 1.73
N PRO A 248 -16.82 -0.47 1.92
CA PRO A 248 -17.79 -0.17 0.87
C PRO A 248 -17.21 0.69 -0.26
N ASP A 249 -17.65 0.44 -1.50
CA ASP A 249 -17.32 1.22 -2.71
C ASP A 249 -18.61 1.66 -3.46
N GLY A 250 -19.61 2.09 -2.69
CA GLY A 250 -20.93 2.44 -3.21
C GLY A 250 -21.79 1.22 -3.49
N GLU A 251 -22.51 1.23 -4.62
CA GLU A 251 -23.48 0.19 -4.98
C GLU A 251 -23.26 -0.30 -6.42
N VAL A 252 -23.47 -1.59 -6.68
CA VAL A 252 -23.53 -2.13 -8.05
C VAL A 252 -24.89 -1.90 -8.71
N SER A 253 -25.95 -1.86 -7.90
CA SER A 253 -27.32 -1.51 -8.25
C SER A 253 -28.04 -1.04 -6.99
N PRO A 254 -29.19 -0.35 -7.08
CA PRO A 254 -29.88 0.20 -5.91
C PRO A 254 -30.08 -0.84 -4.79
N GLY A 255 -29.47 -0.59 -3.63
CA GLY A 255 -29.54 -1.46 -2.46
C GLY A 255 -28.63 -2.70 -2.48
N VAL A 256 -27.73 -2.81 -3.47
CA VAL A 256 -26.72 -3.88 -3.53
C VAL A 256 -25.34 -3.25 -3.35
N PRO A 257 -24.73 -3.39 -2.14
CA PRO A 257 -23.41 -2.84 -1.85
C PRO A 257 -22.36 -3.36 -2.83
N ARG A 258 -21.44 -2.46 -3.22
CA ARG A 258 -20.19 -2.80 -3.88
C ARG A 258 -19.10 -2.85 -2.83
N TRP A 259 -18.22 -3.84 -2.91
CA TRP A 259 -17.15 -4.02 -1.93
C TRP A 259 -15.77 -3.79 -2.53
N GLU A 260 -14.92 -3.12 -1.77
CA GLU A 260 -13.51 -2.89 -2.09
C GLU A 260 -12.61 -4.00 -1.54
N ALA A 261 -12.72 -4.34 -0.25
CA ALA A 261 -11.81 -5.29 0.39
C ALA A 261 -12.25 -6.76 0.28
N ILE A 262 -11.50 -7.66 0.91
CA ILE A 262 -11.77 -9.12 0.91
C ILE A 262 -13.16 -9.41 1.46
N ALA A 263 -13.49 -8.85 2.62
CA ALA A 263 -14.74 -9.13 3.31
C ALA A 263 -15.95 -8.63 2.52
N ASN A 264 -17.01 -9.44 2.47
CA ASN A 264 -18.25 -9.16 1.73
C ASN A 264 -19.42 -8.73 2.61
N GLY A 265 -19.21 -8.63 3.93
CA GLY A 265 -20.25 -8.24 4.90
C GLY A 265 -21.33 -9.30 5.14
N ASN A 266 -21.13 -10.54 4.68
CA ASN A 266 -22.01 -11.68 4.94
C ASN A 266 -21.42 -12.54 6.06
N ASP A 267 -22.18 -12.76 7.14
CA ASP A 267 -21.76 -13.57 8.29
C ASP A 267 -21.83 -15.11 8.02
N GLY A 268 -22.13 -15.50 6.78
CA GLY A 268 -22.26 -16.89 6.35
C GLY A 268 -20.93 -17.58 5.97
N PRO A 269 -20.99 -18.69 5.21
CA PRO A 269 -19.80 -19.28 4.60
C PRO A 269 -19.05 -18.29 3.71
N ALA A 270 -17.75 -18.50 3.51
CA ALA A 270 -16.94 -17.65 2.65
C ALA A 270 -17.51 -17.57 1.24
N LEU A 271 -17.65 -16.34 0.72
CA LEU A 271 -18.12 -16.04 -0.63
C LEU A 271 -17.23 -14.99 -1.29
N GLY A 272 -17.31 -14.90 -2.62
CA GLY A 272 -16.57 -13.93 -3.41
C GLY A 272 -15.06 -14.06 -3.15
N ARG A 273 -14.43 -12.94 -2.84
CA ARG A 273 -12.98 -12.83 -2.64
C ARG A 273 -12.50 -13.44 -1.32
N GLU A 274 -13.40 -13.73 -0.39
CA GLU A 274 -13.06 -14.49 0.83
C GLU A 274 -12.64 -15.93 0.51
N LEU A 275 -13.02 -16.46 -0.65
CA LEU A 275 -12.69 -17.83 -1.06
C LEU A 275 -11.17 -18.08 -1.12
N GLU A 276 -10.37 -17.12 -1.58
CA GLU A 276 -8.90 -17.24 -1.60
C GLU A 276 -8.32 -17.33 -0.19
N ILE A 277 -8.85 -16.55 0.76
CA ILE A 277 -8.43 -16.57 2.16
C ILE A 277 -8.89 -17.85 2.86
N ALA A 278 -10.12 -18.30 2.60
CA ALA A 278 -10.62 -19.58 3.12
C ALA A 278 -9.75 -20.76 2.62
N GLU A 279 -9.36 -20.74 1.34
CA GLU A 279 -8.47 -21.73 0.74
C GLU A 279 -7.06 -21.71 1.37
N LEU A 280 -6.52 -20.51 1.64
CA LEU A 280 -5.23 -20.35 2.33
C LEU A 280 -5.30 -20.89 3.76
N LEU A 281 -6.31 -20.49 4.54
CA LEU A 281 -6.46 -20.90 5.92
C LEU A 281 -6.73 -22.41 6.05
N ALA A 282 -7.46 -23.01 5.12
CA ALA A 282 -7.67 -24.46 5.07
C ALA A 282 -6.36 -25.21 4.77
N TYR A 283 -5.49 -24.64 3.95
CA TYR A 283 -4.18 -25.22 3.62
C TYR A 283 -3.21 -25.20 4.80
N LEU A 284 -3.25 -24.15 5.62
CA LEU A 284 -2.34 -23.96 6.76
C LEU A 284 -2.73 -24.76 8.01
N ARG A 285 -3.85 -25.49 7.99
CA ARG A 285 -4.30 -26.37 9.09
C ARG A 285 -3.57 -27.70 9.07
#